data_AF-A0AA95ZKG8-F1
#
_entry.id   AF-A0AA95ZKG8-F1
#
_cell.length_a   1.000
_cell.length_b   1.000
_cell.length_c   1.000
_cell.angle_alpha   90.00
_cell.angle_beta   90.00
_cell.angle_gamma   90.00
#
_symmetry.space_group_name_H-M   'P 1'
#
loop_
_entity.id
_entity.type
_entity.pdbx_description
1 polymer ?
#
loop_
_entity_poly.entity_id
_entity_poly.type
_entity_poly.pdbx_seq_one_letter_code
_entity_poly.pdbx_strand_id
1 'polypeptide(L)'
;MLPGTLDDAFMLGSLLAILGWLALLLLPRWRGLSAILAGAVIPAVLSLGYFVLIAVFWSEAKGDFSSLDGIAGLFASRPLLLAGWLHYLAFDLFLGNWILRRAQEEAIPHWLMLPVLLATFLFGPIGFLAFLLLHASVKLSREDRIARTLAKLPAWLRALDFEPRLTSASLAMAALIVPTWLAYTIDARSLEAVDVWLKPLKFEASLVLYFVTLALFLPLASQAFRASWLGRYTVWPPIVAGFLEVAYIGWRASRAEASHYNTVTWLDASLYNAMGVGAVMITLASGALAYGLARRDVERIAPALRWSLVIGLASTCILGLVSGGLLGSAPGHFVGVVPAVHPTVPLFGWSLAIGDLRVAHFLGLHALQIIPAFGLLVWLLTRQARIGVAAVAAFSCFYAAVTLAALVAALQAKPLLGLG
;
A
#
# COMPACT_ATOMS: atom_id res chain seq x y z
N MET A 1 -21.65 -40.72 0.95
CA MET A 1 -20.90 -41.93 0.55
C MET A 1 -19.51 -41.81 1.14
N LEU A 2 -18.98 -42.88 1.74
CA LEU A 2 -17.57 -42.90 2.17
C LEU A 2 -16.69 -42.88 0.91
N PRO A 3 -15.56 -42.14 0.90
CA PRO A 3 -14.70 -42.06 -0.28
C PRO A 3 -14.11 -43.44 -0.59
N GLY A 4 -14.21 -43.87 -1.85
CA GLY A 4 -13.68 -45.16 -2.31
C GLY A 4 -12.19 -45.08 -2.68
N THR A 5 -11.68 -43.88 -2.94
CA THR A 5 -10.29 -43.60 -3.31
C THR A 5 -9.73 -42.37 -2.57
N LEU A 6 -8.41 -42.17 -2.61
CA LEU A 6 -7.78 -40.95 -2.07
C LEU A 6 -8.22 -39.69 -2.82
N ASP A 7 -8.47 -39.79 -4.12
CA ASP A 7 -8.92 -38.66 -4.95
C ASP A 7 -10.36 -38.26 -4.62
N ASP A 8 -11.23 -39.25 -4.30
CA ASP A 8 -12.57 -38.96 -3.78
C ASP A 8 -12.51 -38.26 -2.41
N ALA A 9 -11.62 -38.70 -1.53
CA ALA A 9 -11.41 -38.08 -0.22
C ALA A 9 -10.88 -36.64 -0.34
N PHE A 10 -9.97 -36.40 -1.29
CA PHE A 10 -9.49 -35.06 -1.65
C PHE A 10 -10.63 -34.15 -2.11
N MET A 11 -11.44 -34.61 -3.07
CA MET A 11 -12.56 -33.83 -3.62
C MET A 11 -13.61 -33.52 -2.55
N LEU A 12 -13.96 -34.51 -1.73
CA LEU A 12 -14.94 -34.36 -0.66
C LEU A 12 -14.44 -33.41 0.43
N GLY A 13 -13.19 -33.55 0.86
CA GLY A 13 -12.57 -32.65 1.83
C GLY A 13 -12.53 -31.20 1.33
N SER A 14 -12.16 -31.00 0.06
CA SER A 14 -12.11 -29.68 -0.57
C SER A 14 -13.51 -29.05 -0.70
N LEU A 15 -14.51 -29.84 -1.09
CA LEU A 15 -15.91 -29.37 -1.16
C LEU A 15 -16.43 -28.95 0.22
N LEU A 16 -16.18 -29.76 1.26
CA LEU A 16 -16.56 -29.43 2.64
C LEU A 16 -15.92 -28.11 3.09
N ALA A 17 -14.64 -27.92 2.82
CA ALA A 17 -13.95 -26.68 3.14
C ALA A 17 -14.57 -25.47 2.42
N ILE A 18 -14.84 -25.58 1.11
CA ILE A 18 -15.51 -24.52 0.33
C ILE A 18 -16.86 -24.16 0.94
N LEU A 19 -17.68 -25.14 1.32
CA LEU A 19 -18.96 -24.89 1.98
C LEU A 19 -18.80 -24.13 3.30
N GLY A 20 -17.79 -24.48 4.09
CA GLY A 20 -17.42 -23.74 5.31
C GLY A 20 -17.06 -22.29 5.01
N TRP A 21 -16.24 -22.05 3.99
CA TRP A 21 -15.84 -20.70 3.58
C TRP A 21 -17.00 -19.87 3.05
N LEU A 22 -17.88 -20.45 2.24
CA LEU A 22 -19.11 -19.78 1.79
C LEU A 22 -20.00 -19.39 2.98
N ALA A 23 -20.07 -20.23 4.02
CA ALA A 23 -20.79 -19.90 5.25
C ALA A 23 -20.15 -18.72 6.01
N LEU A 24 -18.82 -18.57 6.01
CA LEU A 24 -18.14 -17.41 6.61
C LEU A 24 -18.35 -16.13 5.78
N LEU A 25 -18.28 -16.23 4.45
CA LEU A 25 -18.32 -15.09 3.53
C LEU A 25 -19.75 -14.54 3.35
N LEU A 26 -20.74 -15.43 3.16
CA LEU A 26 -22.09 -15.07 2.73
C LEU A 26 -23.11 -14.97 3.87
N LEU A 27 -22.83 -15.56 5.03
CA LEU A 27 -23.78 -15.61 6.16
C LEU A 27 -23.30 -14.81 7.39
N PRO A 28 -22.83 -13.55 7.28
CA PRO A 28 -22.28 -12.80 8.42
C PRO A 28 -23.30 -12.52 9.53
N ARG A 29 -24.60 -12.57 9.21
CA ARG A 29 -25.71 -12.36 10.15
C ARG A 29 -26.08 -13.62 10.93
N TRP A 30 -25.78 -14.82 10.41
CA TRP A 30 -26.17 -16.10 10.99
C TRP A 30 -25.03 -16.69 11.81
N ARG A 31 -24.61 -15.93 12.83
CA ARG A 31 -23.37 -16.16 13.58
C ARG A 31 -23.27 -17.58 14.16
N GLY A 32 -24.37 -18.11 14.69
CA GLY A 32 -24.40 -19.47 15.26
C GLY A 32 -24.19 -20.57 14.23
N LEU A 33 -24.91 -20.51 13.10
CA LEU A 33 -24.81 -21.51 12.04
C LEU A 33 -23.42 -21.51 11.40
N SER A 34 -22.91 -20.33 11.06
CA SER A 34 -21.57 -20.14 10.49
C SER A 34 -20.49 -20.64 11.46
N ALA A 35 -20.60 -20.28 12.75
CA ALA A 35 -19.62 -20.70 13.76
C ALA A 35 -19.63 -22.21 14.04
N ILE A 36 -20.80 -22.85 14.03
CA ILE A 36 -20.89 -24.30 14.25
C ILE A 36 -20.34 -25.05 13.04
N LEU A 37 -20.77 -24.68 11.83
CA LEU A 37 -20.35 -25.38 10.62
C LEU A 37 -18.86 -25.16 10.32
N ALA A 38 -18.43 -23.90 10.21
CA ALA A 38 -17.05 -23.56 9.84
C ALA A 38 -16.08 -23.60 11.02
N GLY A 39 -16.55 -23.45 12.26
CA GLY A 39 -15.69 -23.42 13.45
C GLY A 39 -15.54 -24.73 14.20
N ALA A 40 -16.44 -25.70 13.99
CA ALA A 40 -16.42 -26.96 14.73
C ALA A 40 -16.66 -28.17 13.83
N VAL A 41 -17.81 -28.27 13.17
CA VAL A 41 -18.23 -29.49 12.48
C VAL A 41 -17.32 -29.83 11.30
N ILE A 42 -17.14 -28.90 10.36
CA ILE A 42 -16.33 -29.15 9.16
C ILE A 42 -14.85 -29.37 9.52
N PRO A 43 -14.20 -28.49 10.33
CA PRO A 43 -12.83 -28.75 10.78
C PRO A 43 -12.69 -30.09 11.49
N ALA A 44 -13.61 -30.47 12.38
CA ALA A 44 -13.54 -31.76 13.09
C ALA A 44 -13.62 -32.96 12.14
N VAL A 45 -14.49 -32.92 11.13
CA VAL A 45 -14.59 -33.98 10.10
C VAL A 45 -13.29 -34.09 9.30
N LEU A 46 -12.72 -32.96 8.87
CA LEU A 46 -11.45 -32.93 8.14
C LEU A 46 -10.29 -33.42 9.03
N SER A 47 -10.24 -33.02 10.31
CA SER A 47 -9.26 -33.48 11.29
C SER A 47 -9.39 -34.97 11.60
N LEU A 48 -10.60 -35.53 11.60
CA LEU A 48 -10.81 -36.97 11.72
C LEU A 48 -10.23 -37.71 10.51
N GLY A 49 -10.46 -37.19 9.29
CA GLY A 49 -9.85 -37.72 8.08
C GLY A 49 -8.32 -37.69 8.13
N TYR A 50 -7.75 -36.56 8.56
CA TYR A 50 -6.31 -36.40 8.81
C TYR A 50 -5.80 -37.45 9.81
N PHE A 51 -6.47 -37.60 10.96
CA PHE A 51 -6.08 -38.54 12.00
C PHE A 51 -6.03 -39.98 11.48
N VAL A 52 -7.05 -40.41 10.73
CA VAL A 52 -7.08 -41.75 10.13
C VAL A 52 -5.93 -41.95 9.16
N LEU A 53 -5.66 -40.98 8.29
CA LEU A 53 -4.55 -41.09 7.32
C LEU A 53 -3.18 -41.18 8.03
N ILE A 54 -2.95 -40.39 9.07
CA ILE A 54 -1.71 -40.47 9.86
C ILE A 54 -1.64 -41.81 10.58
N ALA A 55 -2.69 -42.23 11.28
CA ALA A 55 -2.68 -43.49 12.04
C ALA A 55 -2.39 -44.72 11.17
N VAL A 56 -2.86 -44.73 9.91
CA VAL A 56 -2.68 -45.85 8.98
C VAL A 56 -1.35 -45.78 8.23
N PHE A 57 -0.95 -44.62 7.72
CA PHE A 57 0.14 -44.50 6.75
C PHE A 57 1.45 -43.94 7.33
N TRP A 58 1.49 -43.53 8.60
CA TRP A 58 2.68 -42.92 9.21
C TRP A 58 3.90 -43.86 9.25
N SER A 59 3.69 -45.15 9.50
CA SER A 59 4.79 -46.14 9.56
C SER A 59 5.49 -46.34 8.22
N GLU A 60 4.87 -45.93 7.11
CA GLU A 60 5.41 -46.04 5.75
C GLU A 60 6.06 -44.72 5.27
N ALA A 61 6.06 -43.69 6.13
CA ALA A 61 6.62 -42.38 5.82
C ALA A 61 8.13 -42.46 5.55
N LYS A 62 8.57 -41.86 4.44
CA LYS A 62 9.98 -41.74 4.07
C LYS A 62 10.41 -40.28 4.18
N GLY A 63 10.58 -39.80 5.42
CA GLY A 63 10.93 -38.42 5.71
C GLY A 63 10.80 -38.07 7.19
N ASP A 64 11.18 -36.85 7.54
CA ASP A 64 11.09 -36.33 8.91
C ASP A 64 10.95 -34.79 8.91
N PHE A 65 10.90 -34.19 10.11
CA PHE A 65 10.77 -32.75 10.30
C PHE A 65 12.11 -32.04 10.59
N SER A 66 13.25 -32.73 10.42
CA SER A 66 14.57 -32.19 10.75
C SER A 66 15.19 -31.37 9.62
N SER A 67 14.70 -31.53 8.38
CA SER A 67 15.21 -30.86 7.18
C SER A 67 14.12 -30.62 6.14
N LEU A 68 14.36 -29.71 5.19
CA LEU A 68 13.45 -29.47 4.06
C LEU A 68 13.33 -30.71 3.16
N ASP A 69 14.42 -31.43 2.94
CA ASP A 69 14.41 -32.69 2.17
C ASP A 69 13.61 -33.77 2.90
N GLY A 70 13.71 -33.85 4.23
CA GLY A 70 12.89 -34.74 5.06
C GLY A 70 11.39 -34.46 4.89
N ILE A 71 10.99 -33.18 4.93
CA ILE A 71 9.59 -32.76 4.72
C ILE A 71 9.15 -33.12 3.30
N ALA A 72 9.98 -32.85 2.29
CA ALA A 72 9.69 -33.22 0.90
C ALA A 72 9.46 -34.73 0.75
N GLY A 73 10.24 -35.54 1.46
CA GLY A 73 10.07 -37.00 1.52
C GLY A 73 8.72 -37.44 2.09
N LEU A 74 8.22 -36.77 3.14
CA LEU A 74 6.88 -37.04 3.69
C LEU A 74 5.79 -36.78 2.63
N PHE A 75 5.90 -35.69 1.89
CA PHE A 75 4.92 -35.30 0.86
C PHE A 75 5.03 -36.10 -0.45
N ALA A 76 6.07 -36.92 -0.63
CA ALA A 76 6.16 -37.85 -1.75
C ALA A 76 5.13 -39.00 -1.65
N SER A 77 4.60 -39.27 -0.46
CA SER A 77 3.53 -40.25 -0.23
C SER A 77 2.15 -39.62 -0.47
N ARG A 78 1.37 -40.18 -1.41
CA ARG A 78 0.01 -39.66 -1.72
C ARG A 78 -0.92 -39.60 -0.50
N PRO A 79 -1.02 -40.61 0.38
CA PRO A 79 -1.81 -40.53 1.60
C PRO A 79 -1.35 -39.42 2.56
N LEU A 80 -0.04 -39.24 2.74
CA LEU A 80 0.49 -38.20 3.64
C LEU A 80 0.38 -36.80 3.04
N LEU A 81 0.48 -36.67 1.71
CA LEU A 81 0.16 -35.45 0.98
C LEU A 81 -1.31 -35.06 1.17
N LEU A 82 -2.23 -36.02 1.04
CA LEU A 82 -3.64 -35.79 1.33
C LEU A 82 -3.86 -35.40 2.79
N ALA A 83 -3.19 -36.06 3.74
CA ALA A 83 -3.26 -35.69 5.14
C ALA A 83 -2.83 -34.23 5.34
N GLY A 84 -1.68 -33.82 4.78
CA GLY A 84 -1.23 -32.43 4.80
C GLY A 84 -2.25 -31.46 4.18
N TRP A 85 -2.90 -31.83 3.09
CA TRP A 85 -3.97 -31.03 2.49
C TRP A 85 -5.18 -30.87 3.41
N LEU A 86 -5.67 -31.96 4.00
CA LEU A 86 -6.79 -31.90 4.95
C LEU A 86 -6.44 -31.10 6.21
N HIS A 87 -5.18 -31.16 6.65
CA HIS A 87 -4.66 -30.32 7.73
C HIS A 87 -4.81 -28.84 7.39
N TYR A 88 -4.34 -28.40 6.21
CA TYR A 88 -4.49 -27.00 5.77
C TYR A 88 -5.96 -26.59 5.70
N LEU A 89 -6.81 -27.39 5.05
CA LEU A 89 -8.24 -27.08 4.94
C LEU A 89 -8.92 -26.94 6.31
N ALA A 90 -8.61 -27.82 7.26
CA ALA A 90 -9.20 -27.81 8.58
C ALA A 90 -8.77 -26.58 9.39
N PHE A 91 -7.46 -26.33 9.47
CA PHE A 91 -6.90 -25.26 10.29
C PHE A 91 -7.14 -23.88 9.70
N ASP A 92 -7.06 -23.72 8.37
CA ASP A 92 -7.32 -22.42 7.73
C ASP A 92 -8.79 -22.02 7.89
N LEU A 93 -9.72 -22.98 7.76
CA LEU A 93 -11.15 -22.72 7.98
C LEU A 93 -11.44 -22.39 9.45
N PHE A 94 -10.85 -23.14 10.38
CA PHE A 94 -10.95 -22.86 11.82
C PHE A 94 -10.43 -21.45 12.15
N LEU A 95 -9.28 -21.09 11.61
CA LEU A 95 -8.66 -19.77 11.74
C LEU A 95 -9.54 -18.68 11.12
N GLY A 96 -10.09 -18.89 9.93
CA GLY A 96 -11.01 -17.97 9.28
C GLY A 96 -12.26 -17.69 10.13
N ASN A 97 -12.82 -18.72 10.75
CA ASN A 97 -13.92 -18.57 11.71
C ASN A 97 -13.47 -17.77 12.95
N TRP A 98 -12.31 -18.08 13.53
CA TRP A 98 -11.78 -17.34 14.68
C TRP A 98 -11.57 -15.86 14.35
N ILE A 99 -10.96 -15.56 13.19
CA ILE A 99 -10.75 -14.19 12.67
C ILE A 99 -12.09 -13.45 12.56
N LEU A 100 -13.10 -14.06 11.89
CA LEU A 100 -14.39 -13.43 11.69
C LEU A 100 -15.09 -13.13 13.02
N ARG A 101 -15.08 -14.07 13.97
CA ARG A 101 -15.69 -13.87 15.29
C ARG A 101 -15.01 -12.74 16.06
N ARG A 102 -13.67 -12.71 16.04
CA ARG A 102 -12.92 -11.66 16.71
C ARG A 102 -13.17 -10.28 16.09
N ALA A 103 -13.28 -10.21 14.77
CA ALA A 103 -13.66 -8.99 14.06
C ALA A 103 -15.07 -8.51 14.44
N GLN A 104 -16.02 -9.44 14.59
CA GLN A 104 -17.40 -9.13 15.00
C GLN A 104 -17.50 -8.62 16.45
N GLU A 105 -16.71 -9.17 17.37
CA GLU A 105 -16.60 -8.69 18.76
C GLU A 105 -16.14 -7.23 18.83
N GLU A 106 -15.24 -6.83 17.92
CA GLU A 106 -14.71 -5.46 17.83
C GLU A 106 -15.53 -4.56 16.90
N ALA A 107 -16.67 -5.04 16.37
CA ALA A 107 -17.55 -4.36 15.42
C ALA A 107 -16.85 -3.88 14.13
N ILE A 108 -15.85 -4.63 13.66
CA ILE A 108 -15.22 -4.38 12.36
C ILE A 108 -16.23 -4.70 11.23
N PRO A 109 -16.50 -3.77 10.29
CA PRO A 109 -17.41 -4.00 9.18
C PRO A 109 -17.04 -5.22 8.34
N HIS A 110 -18.03 -6.05 7.99
CA HIS A 110 -17.81 -7.30 7.24
C HIS A 110 -17.15 -7.09 5.88
N TRP A 111 -17.42 -5.98 5.20
CA TRP A 111 -16.82 -5.68 3.90
C TRP A 111 -15.29 -5.49 3.98
N LEU A 112 -14.76 -5.02 5.12
CA LEU A 112 -13.30 -4.97 5.37
C LEU A 112 -12.73 -6.36 5.64
N MET A 113 -13.55 -7.29 6.11
CA MET A 113 -13.16 -8.67 6.38
C MET A 113 -13.16 -9.55 5.14
N LEU A 114 -13.91 -9.22 4.07
CA LEU A 114 -13.90 -9.97 2.82
C LEU A 114 -12.49 -10.22 2.26
N PRO A 115 -11.63 -9.20 2.05
CA PRO A 115 -10.27 -9.44 1.56
C PRO A 115 -9.43 -10.26 2.55
N VAL A 116 -9.62 -10.06 3.86
CA VAL A 116 -8.90 -10.82 4.90
C VAL A 116 -9.29 -12.29 4.89
N LEU A 117 -10.59 -12.59 4.76
CA LEU A 117 -11.11 -13.96 4.70
C LEU A 117 -10.71 -14.65 3.40
N LEU A 118 -10.75 -13.95 2.27
CA LEU A 118 -10.26 -14.49 0.99
C LEU A 118 -8.76 -14.76 1.03
N ALA A 119 -7.97 -13.87 1.65
CA ALA A 119 -6.55 -14.12 1.88
C ALA A 119 -6.32 -15.30 2.82
N THR A 120 -7.13 -15.47 3.87
CA THR A 120 -7.03 -16.62 4.78
C THR A 120 -7.42 -17.92 4.07
N PHE A 121 -8.41 -17.88 3.18
CA PHE A 121 -8.84 -19.04 2.38
C PHE A 121 -7.74 -19.52 1.42
N LEU A 122 -7.05 -18.60 0.75
CA LEU A 122 -6.00 -18.94 -0.21
C LEU A 122 -4.65 -19.20 0.47
N PHE A 123 -4.36 -18.45 1.53
CA PHE A 123 -3.07 -18.40 2.20
C PHE A 123 -3.27 -18.11 3.70
N GLY A 124 -3.69 -19.09 4.49
CA GLY A 124 -4.03 -18.97 5.92
C GLY A 124 -3.17 -17.98 6.72
N PRO A 125 -1.82 -18.12 6.73
CA PRO A 125 -0.92 -17.21 7.44
C PRO A 125 -0.96 -15.75 6.96
N ILE A 126 -1.13 -15.51 5.65
CA ILE A 126 -1.24 -14.16 5.09
C ILE A 126 -2.54 -13.51 5.56
N GLY A 127 -3.64 -14.25 5.52
CA GLY A 127 -4.92 -13.77 6.03
C GLY A 127 -4.88 -13.45 7.53
N PHE A 128 -4.21 -14.28 8.33
CA PHE A 128 -3.99 -13.99 9.76
C PHE A 128 -3.18 -12.73 9.99
N LEU A 129 -2.07 -12.55 9.26
CA LEU A 129 -1.27 -11.33 9.35
C LEU A 129 -2.08 -10.08 8.95
N ALA A 130 -2.84 -10.17 7.86
CA ALA A 130 -3.73 -9.10 7.41
C ALA A 130 -4.78 -8.76 8.48
N PHE A 131 -5.35 -9.77 9.14
CA PHE A 131 -6.26 -9.55 10.26
C PHE A 131 -5.58 -8.83 11.43
N LEU A 132 -4.38 -9.24 11.82
CA LEU A 132 -3.64 -8.59 12.91
C LEU A 132 -3.35 -7.12 12.60
N LEU A 133 -2.95 -6.81 11.38
CA LEU A 133 -2.70 -5.44 10.94
C LEU A 133 -3.98 -4.61 10.91
N LEU A 134 -5.07 -5.14 10.34
CA LEU A 134 -6.37 -4.47 10.32
C LEU A 134 -6.88 -4.22 11.74
N HIS A 135 -6.84 -5.24 12.59
CA HIS A 135 -7.29 -5.16 13.98
C HIS A 135 -6.44 -4.16 14.78
N ALA A 136 -5.12 -4.17 14.63
CA ALA A 136 -4.25 -3.17 15.24
C ALA A 136 -4.58 -1.76 14.75
N SER A 137 -4.81 -1.58 13.46
CA SER A 137 -5.15 -0.29 12.84
C SER A 137 -6.48 0.26 13.35
N VAL A 138 -7.52 -0.56 13.42
CA VAL A 138 -8.84 -0.19 14.00
C VAL A 138 -8.70 0.13 15.49
N LYS A 139 -7.90 -0.65 16.21
CA LYS A 139 -7.67 -0.46 17.66
C LYS A 139 -6.86 0.78 17.98
N LEU A 140 -5.95 1.18 17.09
CA LEU A 140 -5.19 2.43 17.15
C LEU A 140 -6.10 3.60 16.79
N SER A 141 -6.88 3.52 15.72
CA SER A 141 -7.72 4.62 15.22
C SER A 141 -8.88 5.01 16.14
N ARG A 142 -9.26 4.15 17.10
CA ARG A 142 -10.15 4.53 18.20
C ARG A 142 -9.48 5.62 19.06
N GLU A 143 -10.13 6.78 19.11
CA GLU A 143 -9.63 8.10 19.56
C GLU A 143 -8.82 8.07 20.87
N ASP A 144 -9.16 7.19 21.83
CA ASP A 144 -8.44 7.11 23.11
C ASP A 144 -7.03 6.50 23.03
N ARG A 145 -6.73 5.67 22.02
CA ARG A 145 -5.43 4.95 21.96
C ARG A 145 -4.36 5.74 21.24
N ILE A 146 -4.69 6.38 20.12
CA ILE A 146 -3.82 7.39 19.49
C ILE A 146 -3.49 8.48 20.50
N ALA A 147 -4.49 9.04 21.20
CA ALA A 147 -4.25 10.07 22.22
C ALA A 147 -3.26 9.60 23.32
N ARG A 148 -3.39 8.36 23.81
CA ARG A 148 -2.46 7.79 24.82
C ARG A 148 -1.06 7.50 24.28
N THR A 149 -0.93 7.03 23.04
CA THR A 149 0.38 6.77 22.42
C THR A 149 1.07 8.08 22.08
N LEU A 150 0.34 9.04 21.50
CA LEU A 150 0.80 10.41 21.30
C LEU A 150 1.18 11.04 22.64
N ALA A 151 0.44 10.78 23.73
CA ALA A 151 0.77 11.30 25.06
C ALA A 151 2.17 10.93 25.57
N LYS A 152 2.78 9.85 25.04
CA LYS A 152 4.17 9.44 25.34
C LYS A 152 5.21 10.19 24.49
N LEU A 153 4.79 10.88 23.44
CA LEU A 153 5.70 11.65 22.59
C LEU A 153 6.12 12.97 23.26
N PRO A 154 7.27 13.54 22.86
CA PRO A 154 7.68 14.89 23.24
C PRO A 154 6.54 15.90 23.12
N ALA A 155 6.49 16.89 24.02
CA ALA A 155 5.41 17.88 24.10
C ALA A 155 5.11 18.58 22.76
N TRP A 156 6.13 18.82 21.94
CA TRP A 156 5.97 19.46 20.63
C TRP A 156 5.29 18.56 19.59
N LEU A 157 5.45 17.23 19.66
CA LEU A 157 4.74 16.26 18.80
C LEU A 157 3.28 16.08 19.24
N ARG A 158 3.01 16.20 20.56
CA ARG A 158 1.65 16.12 21.12
C ARG A 158 0.76 17.29 20.72
N ALA A 159 1.36 18.41 20.33
CA ALA A 159 0.63 19.57 19.85
C ALA A 159 0.20 19.45 18.38
N LEU A 160 0.64 18.41 17.66
CA LEU A 160 0.26 18.16 16.28
C LEU A 160 -0.97 17.25 16.24
N ASP A 161 -2.06 17.77 15.68
CA ASP A 161 -3.22 16.95 15.36
C ASP A 161 -2.96 16.17 14.05
N PHE A 162 -3.22 14.87 14.08
CA PHE A 162 -3.12 14.00 12.92
C PHE A 162 -4.50 13.44 12.55
N GLU A 163 -4.81 13.39 11.25
CA GLU A 163 -6.04 12.74 10.80
C GLU A 163 -5.91 11.20 10.94
N PRO A 164 -6.76 10.54 11.76
CA PRO A 164 -6.53 9.16 12.18
C PRO A 164 -6.53 8.12 11.04
N ARG A 165 -7.31 8.34 9.98
CA ARG A 165 -7.47 7.39 8.88
C ARG A 165 -6.24 7.43 7.98
N LEU A 166 -5.74 8.62 7.65
CA LEU A 166 -4.49 8.80 6.90
C LEU A 166 -3.28 8.32 7.71
N THR A 167 -3.26 8.55 9.03
CA THR A 167 -2.23 7.97 9.91
C THR A 167 -2.27 6.44 9.89
N SER A 168 -3.46 5.84 9.98
CA SER A 168 -3.62 4.38 9.93
C SER A 168 -3.17 3.82 8.58
N ALA A 169 -3.53 4.48 7.47
CA ALA A 169 -3.08 4.11 6.13
C ALA A 169 -1.56 4.20 5.98
N SER A 170 -0.93 5.24 6.53
CA SER A 170 0.52 5.38 6.55
C SER A 170 1.20 4.25 7.32
N LEU A 171 0.72 3.92 8.52
CA LEU A 171 1.27 2.82 9.32
C LEU A 171 1.09 1.46 8.64
N ALA A 172 -0.07 1.23 8.02
CA ALA A 172 -0.33 0.02 7.25
C ALA A 172 0.59 -0.08 6.02
N MET A 173 0.79 1.02 5.29
CA MET A 173 1.74 1.07 4.18
C MET A 173 3.18 0.84 4.64
N ALA A 174 3.58 1.40 5.78
CA ALA A 174 4.90 1.17 6.37
C ALA A 174 5.09 -0.29 6.80
N ALA A 175 4.03 -0.96 7.27
CA ALA A 175 4.08 -2.38 7.59
C ALA A 175 4.28 -3.26 6.35
N LEU A 176 3.78 -2.85 5.17
CA LEU A 176 3.99 -3.56 3.89
C LEU A 176 5.44 -3.52 3.41
N ILE A 177 6.23 -2.53 3.85
CA ILE A 177 7.67 -2.47 3.54
C ILE A 177 8.40 -3.72 4.04
N VAL A 178 7.98 -4.31 5.18
CA VAL A 178 8.66 -5.48 5.77
C VAL A 178 8.64 -6.70 4.83
N PRO A 179 7.47 -7.22 4.39
CA PRO A 179 7.45 -8.35 3.45
C PRO A 179 8.08 -8.00 2.11
N THR A 180 7.90 -6.79 1.59
CA THR A 180 8.52 -6.35 0.32
C THR A 180 10.04 -6.29 0.43
N TRP A 181 10.58 -5.84 1.57
CA TRP A 181 12.01 -5.83 1.84
C TRP A 181 12.57 -7.25 2.00
N LEU A 182 11.84 -8.14 2.67
CA LEU A 182 12.25 -9.56 2.74
C LEU A 182 12.28 -10.18 1.35
N ALA A 183 11.29 -9.92 0.50
CA ALA A 183 11.28 -10.37 -0.89
C ALA A 183 12.50 -9.83 -1.68
N TYR A 184 12.82 -8.54 -1.52
CA TYR A 184 14.03 -7.92 -2.06
C TYR A 184 15.32 -8.63 -1.63
N THR A 185 15.39 -9.17 -0.40
CA THR A 185 16.61 -9.86 0.07
C THR A 185 16.79 -11.29 -0.45
N ILE A 186 15.72 -11.95 -0.92
CA ILE A 186 15.75 -13.38 -1.31
C ILE A 186 15.55 -13.61 -2.81
N ASP A 187 14.93 -12.68 -3.52
CA ASP A 187 14.65 -12.79 -4.95
C ASP A 187 15.71 -12.07 -5.77
N ALA A 188 16.62 -12.84 -6.36
CA ALA A 188 17.74 -12.29 -7.14
C ALA A 188 17.36 -11.83 -8.56
N ARG A 189 16.08 -11.88 -8.94
CA ARG A 189 15.64 -11.49 -10.29
C ARG A 189 15.72 -9.97 -10.49
N SER A 190 16.09 -9.57 -11.71
CA SER A 190 16.15 -8.16 -12.11
C SER A 190 15.33 -7.90 -13.37
N LEU A 191 14.76 -6.71 -13.47
CA LEU A 191 14.16 -6.13 -14.68
C LEU A 191 14.97 -4.91 -15.08
N GLU A 192 15.49 -4.88 -16.32
CA GLU A 192 16.37 -3.81 -16.82
C GLU A 192 17.58 -3.53 -15.92
N ALA A 193 18.24 -4.60 -15.44
CA ALA A 193 19.38 -4.56 -14.51
C ALA A 193 19.08 -3.94 -13.13
N VAL A 194 17.81 -3.76 -12.78
CA VAL A 194 17.35 -3.32 -11.46
C VAL A 194 16.54 -4.43 -10.79
N ASP A 195 16.73 -4.62 -9.49
CA ASP A 195 15.95 -5.58 -8.71
C ASP A 195 14.43 -5.37 -8.84
N VAL A 196 13.67 -6.45 -9.00
CA VAL A 196 12.22 -6.41 -9.24
C VAL A 196 11.42 -5.82 -8.07
N TRP A 197 11.91 -5.92 -6.83
CA TRP A 197 11.27 -5.45 -5.61
C TRP A 197 11.65 -4.03 -5.21
N LEU A 198 12.71 -3.46 -5.79
CA LEU A 198 13.14 -2.10 -5.48
C LEU A 198 12.08 -1.04 -5.82
N LYS A 199 11.29 -1.27 -6.88
CA LYS A 199 10.21 -0.38 -7.26
C LYS A 199 9.06 -0.39 -6.25
N PRO A 200 8.46 -1.55 -5.88
CA PRO A 200 7.51 -1.63 -4.77
C PRO A 200 7.97 -0.89 -3.52
N LEU A 201 9.22 -1.09 -3.06
CA LEU A 201 9.78 -0.44 -1.88
C LEU A 201 9.75 1.10 -1.97
N LYS A 202 10.14 1.64 -3.12
CA LYS A 202 10.11 3.10 -3.35
C LYS A 202 8.69 3.66 -3.34
N PHE A 203 7.73 2.93 -3.90
CA PHE A 203 6.32 3.33 -3.91
C PHE A 203 5.73 3.30 -2.50
N GLU A 204 5.95 2.23 -1.75
CA GLU A 204 5.52 2.11 -0.35
C GLU A 204 6.11 3.25 0.50
N ALA A 205 7.42 3.48 0.43
CA ALA A 205 8.08 4.56 1.17
C ALA A 205 7.54 5.95 0.80
N SER A 206 7.28 6.19 -0.49
CA SER A 206 6.71 7.46 -0.97
C SER A 206 5.27 7.65 -0.48
N LEU A 207 4.44 6.61 -0.50
CA LEU A 207 3.07 6.66 -0.03
C LEU A 207 2.98 6.80 1.50
N VAL A 208 3.90 6.20 2.26
CA VAL A 208 4.04 6.45 3.70
C VAL A 208 4.24 7.94 3.96
N LEU A 209 5.24 8.55 3.31
CA LEU A 209 5.54 9.98 3.46
C LEU A 209 4.35 10.84 3.03
N TYR A 210 3.71 10.50 1.91
CA TYR A 210 2.54 11.20 1.40
C TYR A 210 1.35 11.17 2.38
N PHE A 211 1.00 9.99 2.91
CA PHE A 211 -0.09 9.85 3.87
C PHE A 211 0.20 10.57 5.19
N VAL A 212 1.43 10.52 5.71
CA VAL A 212 1.81 11.35 6.89
C VAL A 212 1.64 12.83 6.59
N THR A 213 2.05 13.27 5.39
CA THR A 213 1.94 14.68 4.99
C THR A 213 0.48 15.15 5.00
N LEU A 214 -0.42 14.38 4.36
CA LEU A 214 -1.85 14.71 4.39
C LEU A 214 -2.46 14.59 5.78
N ALA A 215 -2.06 13.58 6.56
CA ALA A 215 -2.55 13.38 7.94
C ALA A 215 -2.23 14.59 8.81
N LEU A 216 -1.07 15.22 8.61
CA LEU A 216 -0.65 16.42 9.33
C LEU A 216 -1.39 17.69 8.85
N PHE A 217 -1.65 17.81 7.54
CA PHE A 217 -2.19 19.04 6.97
C PHE A 217 -3.72 19.12 6.99
N LEU A 218 -4.42 17.99 6.87
CA LEU A 218 -5.88 17.98 6.82
C LEU A 218 -6.56 18.54 8.09
N PRO A 219 -6.08 18.28 9.32
CA PRO A 219 -6.64 18.88 10.53
C PRO A 219 -6.57 20.41 10.58
N LEU A 220 -5.62 21.02 9.85
CA LEU A 220 -5.48 22.47 9.74
C LEU A 220 -6.60 23.12 8.91
N ALA A 221 -7.36 22.34 8.14
CA ALA A 221 -8.51 22.83 7.39
C ALA A 221 -9.77 22.93 8.26
N SER A 222 -10.70 23.81 7.86
CA SER A 222 -11.93 24.04 8.62
C SER A 222 -12.77 22.76 8.75
N GLN A 223 -13.53 22.64 9.85
CA GLN A 223 -14.45 21.52 10.06
C GLN A 223 -15.47 21.40 8.91
N ALA A 224 -15.94 22.55 8.39
CA ALA A 224 -16.86 22.59 7.26
C ALA A 224 -16.23 22.00 5.98
N PHE A 225 -14.95 22.26 5.71
CA PHE A 225 -14.23 21.62 4.61
C PHE A 225 -14.06 20.12 4.86
N ARG A 226 -13.60 19.71 6.04
CA ARG A 226 -13.40 18.29 6.39
C ARG A 226 -14.67 17.46 6.27
N ALA A 227 -15.83 18.05 6.58
CA ALA A 227 -17.15 17.42 6.42
C ALA A 227 -17.69 17.43 4.99
N SER A 228 -17.09 18.19 4.07
CA SER A 228 -17.51 18.27 2.67
C SER A 228 -17.07 17.04 1.86
N TRP A 229 -17.59 16.92 0.63
CA TRP A 229 -17.16 15.86 -0.28
C TRP A 229 -15.67 15.98 -0.65
N LEU A 230 -15.15 17.20 -0.83
CA LEU A 230 -13.72 17.45 -1.08
C LEU A 230 -12.86 17.05 0.12
N GLY A 231 -13.30 17.37 1.34
CA GLY A 231 -12.62 16.92 2.56
C GLY A 231 -12.55 15.38 2.63
N ARG A 232 -13.65 14.69 2.35
CA ARG A 232 -13.66 13.22 2.27
C ARG A 232 -12.79 12.68 1.11
N TYR A 233 -12.70 13.41 0.00
CA TYR A 233 -11.85 13.07 -1.14
C TYR A 233 -10.36 13.09 -0.76
N THR A 234 -9.93 14.00 0.11
CA THR A 234 -8.54 14.04 0.58
C THR A 234 -8.12 12.84 1.43
N VAL A 235 -9.09 12.01 1.85
CA VAL A 235 -8.86 10.83 2.69
C VAL A 235 -9.02 9.55 1.89
N TRP A 236 -10.22 9.27 1.37
CA TRP A 236 -10.55 7.91 0.89
C TRP A 236 -9.96 7.57 -0.48
N PRO A 237 -10.17 8.37 -1.55
CA PRO A 237 -9.53 8.17 -2.84
C PRO A 237 -8.01 7.90 -2.81
N PRO A 238 -7.16 8.73 -2.17
CA PRO A 238 -5.73 8.47 -2.15
C PRO A 238 -5.36 7.21 -1.36
N ILE A 239 -6.08 6.88 -0.28
CA ILE A 239 -5.88 5.62 0.46
C ILE A 239 -6.17 4.44 -0.47
N VAL A 240 -7.36 4.38 -1.07
CA VAL A 240 -7.76 3.26 -1.93
C VAL A 240 -6.82 3.11 -3.12
N ALA A 241 -6.53 4.22 -3.82
CA ALA A 241 -5.62 4.21 -4.96
C ALA A 241 -4.21 3.75 -4.56
N GLY A 242 -3.65 4.26 -3.47
CA GLY A 242 -2.30 3.90 -3.03
C GLY A 242 -2.14 2.41 -2.69
N PHE A 243 -3.11 1.81 -2.01
CA PHE A 243 -3.07 0.36 -1.73
C PHE A 243 -3.26 -0.48 -2.99
N LEU A 244 -4.13 -0.07 -3.93
CA LEU A 244 -4.29 -0.76 -5.21
C LEU A 244 -3.05 -0.66 -6.08
N GLU A 245 -2.38 0.50 -6.11
CA GLU A 245 -1.11 0.69 -6.82
C GLU A 245 -0.03 -0.24 -6.27
N VAL A 246 0.18 -0.27 -4.95
CA VAL A 246 1.21 -1.13 -4.34
C VAL A 246 0.89 -2.62 -4.56
N ALA A 247 -0.38 -3.01 -4.43
CA ALA A 247 -0.80 -4.38 -4.72
C ALA A 247 -0.52 -4.76 -6.19
N TYR A 248 -0.86 -3.90 -7.14
CA TYR A 248 -0.58 -4.12 -8.55
C TYR A 248 0.93 -4.18 -8.84
N ILE A 249 1.70 -3.22 -8.37
CA ILE A 249 3.15 -3.16 -8.60
C ILE A 249 3.85 -4.37 -7.96
N GLY A 250 3.45 -4.77 -6.75
CA GLY A 250 3.95 -5.99 -6.08
C GLY A 250 3.59 -7.27 -6.84
N TRP A 251 2.36 -7.38 -7.35
CA TRP A 251 1.97 -8.51 -8.20
C TRP A 251 2.82 -8.60 -9.47
N ARG A 252 3.08 -7.47 -10.14
CA ARG A 252 3.97 -7.40 -11.31
C ARG A 252 5.42 -7.75 -10.97
N ALA A 253 5.93 -7.26 -9.84
CA ALA A 253 7.26 -7.60 -9.34
C ALA A 253 7.42 -9.11 -9.08
N SER A 254 6.41 -9.76 -8.49
CA SER A 254 6.44 -11.21 -8.23
C SER A 254 6.61 -12.05 -9.51
N ARG A 255 6.18 -11.50 -10.65
CA ARG A 255 6.28 -12.13 -11.98
C ARG A 255 7.51 -11.67 -12.77
N ALA A 256 8.32 -10.76 -12.21
CA ALA A 256 9.40 -10.07 -12.90
C ALA A 256 8.93 -9.36 -14.19
N GLU A 257 7.76 -8.71 -14.12
CA GLU A 257 7.18 -8.00 -15.26
C GLU A 257 7.04 -6.49 -14.97
N ALA A 258 7.10 -5.66 -16.01
CA ALA A 258 6.97 -4.21 -15.87
C ALA A 258 5.53 -3.81 -15.49
N SER A 259 5.35 -2.89 -14.55
CA SER A 259 4.02 -2.34 -14.21
C SER A 259 3.65 -1.08 -15.00
N HIS A 260 4.66 -0.32 -15.44
CA HIS A 260 4.50 0.88 -16.29
C HIS A 260 4.90 0.53 -17.71
N TYR A 261 4.27 1.18 -18.69
CA TYR A 261 4.49 0.95 -20.12
C TYR A 261 4.23 -0.49 -20.60
N ASN A 262 3.66 -1.34 -19.75
CA ASN A 262 3.32 -2.69 -20.19
C ASN A 262 1.98 -2.70 -20.92
N THR A 263 2.06 -2.84 -22.24
CA THR A 263 0.90 -2.93 -23.13
C THR A 263 0.92 -4.21 -23.96
N VAL A 264 1.59 -5.27 -23.47
CA VAL A 264 1.71 -6.55 -24.18
C VAL A 264 0.34 -7.19 -24.40
N THR A 265 -0.54 -7.16 -23.39
CA THR A 265 -1.93 -7.63 -23.51
C THR A 265 -2.93 -6.51 -23.24
N TRP A 266 -4.19 -6.73 -23.60
CA TRP A 266 -5.28 -5.79 -23.29
C TRP A 266 -5.46 -5.60 -21.78
N LEU A 267 -5.26 -6.67 -21.01
CA LEU A 267 -5.37 -6.63 -19.54
C LEU A 267 -4.23 -5.80 -18.96
N ASP A 268 -3.00 -6.00 -19.45
CA ASP A 268 -1.84 -5.22 -19.03
C ASP A 268 -2.02 -3.73 -19.29
N ALA A 269 -2.45 -3.38 -20.51
CA ALA A 269 -2.73 -1.99 -20.88
C ALA A 269 -3.86 -1.39 -20.01
N SER A 270 -4.89 -2.18 -19.69
CA SER A 270 -6.00 -1.75 -18.83
C SER A 270 -5.54 -1.49 -17.40
N LEU A 271 -4.71 -2.38 -16.84
CA LEU A 271 -4.15 -2.23 -15.50
C LEU A 271 -3.16 -1.05 -15.43
N TYR A 272 -2.33 -0.85 -16.46
CA TYR A 272 -1.47 0.31 -16.58
C TYR A 272 -2.28 1.62 -16.61
N ASN A 273 -3.36 1.68 -17.39
CA ASN A 273 -4.25 2.84 -17.43
C ASN A 273 -4.98 3.08 -16.10
N ALA A 274 -5.46 2.01 -15.44
CA ALA A 274 -6.11 2.09 -14.14
C ALA A 274 -5.17 2.63 -13.06
N MET A 275 -3.91 2.22 -13.07
CA MET A 275 -2.87 2.80 -12.22
C MET A 275 -2.68 4.30 -12.52
N GLY A 276 -2.68 4.72 -13.79
CA GLY A 276 -2.67 6.14 -14.16
C GLY A 276 -3.85 6.94 -13.57
N VAL A 277 -5.06 6.38 -13.57
CA VAL A 277 -6.23 6.98 -12.89
C VAL A 277 -6.00 7.09 -11.38
N GLY A 278 -5.44 6.05 -10.76
CA GLY A 278 -5.05 6.05 -9.35
C GLY A 278 -4.06 7.17 -9.01
N ALA A 279 -2.99 7.31 -9.78
CA ALA A 279 -2.00 8.36 -9.62
C ALA A 279 -2.62 9.77 -9.73
N VAL A 280 -3.55 9.98 -10.67
CA VAL A 280 -4.30 11.24 -10.80
C VAL A 280 -5.18 11.48 -9.56
N MET A 281 -5.90 10.45 -9.08
CA MET A 281 -6.74 10.57 -7.88
C MET A 281 -5.93 10.95 -6.64
N ILE A 282 -4.76 10.33 -6.45
CA ILE A 282 -3.81 10.67 -5.38
C ILE A 282 -3.37 12.12 -5.54
N THR A 283 -2.92 12.52 -6.72
CA THR A 283 -2.38 13.87 -6.96
C THR A 283 -3.46 14.96 -6.76
N LEU A 284 -4.71 14.71 -7.15
CA LEU A 284 -5.84 15.62 -6.96
C LEU A 284 -6.20 15.84 -5.48
N ALA A 285 -5.92 14.87 -4.59
CA ALA A 285 -6.16 15.05 -3.16
C ALA A 285 -5.31 16.20 -2.57
N SER A 286 -4.09 16.41 -3.08
CA SER A 286 -3.28 17.57 -2.72
C SER A 286 -3.96 18.88 -3.13
N GLY A 287 -4.50 18.97 -4.36
CA GLY A 287 -5.23 20.15 -4.83
C GLY A 287 -6.51 20.42 -4.06
N ALA A 288 -7.28 19.38 -3.74
CA ALA A 288 -8.47 19.49 -2.90
C ALA A 288 -8.13 20.05 -1.50
N LEU A 289 -7.04 19.58 -0.89
CA LEU A 289 -6.58 20.08 0.41
C LEU A 289 -6.05 21.53 0.31
N ALA A 290 -5.35 21.88 -0.77
CA ALA A 290 -4.92 23.25 -1.02
C ALA A 290 -6.12 24.21 -1.04
N TYR A 291 -7.20 23.83 -1.73
CA TYR A 291 -8.46 24.58 -1.72
C TYR A 291 -9.03 24.71 -0.31
N GLY A 292 -9.07 23.60 0.46
CA GLY A 292 -9.53 23.60 1.85
C GLY A 292 -8.78 24.60 2.74
N LEU A 293 -7.46 24.65 2.63
CA LEU A 293 -6.59 25.55 3.39
C LEU A 293 -6.60 27.01 2.88
N ALA A 294 -7.05 27.22 1.64
CA ALA A 294 -7.23 28.55 1.07
C ALA A 294 -8.54 29.23 1.54
N ARG A 295 -9.50 28.48 2.09
CA ARG A 295 -10.80 29.03 2.53
C ARG A 295 -10.70 30.00 3.71
N ARG A 296 -11.60 30.98 3.76
CA ARG A 296 -11.57 32.04 4.79
C ARG A 296 -11.93 31.57 6.20
N ASP A 297 -12.61 30.43 6.33
CA ASP A 297 -13.07 29.81 7.57
C ASP A 297 -12.03 28.91 8.24
N VAL A 298 -10.81 28.88 7.72
CA VAL A 298 -9.66 28.22 8.36
C VAL A 298 -9.25 29.00 9.61
N GLU A 299 -8.94 28.28 10.69
CA GLU A 299 -8.42 28.87 11.94
C GLU A 299 -7.15 29.68 11.70
N ARG A 300 -6.76 30.52 12.67
CA ARG A 300 -5.64 31.46 12.50
C ARG A 300 -4.29 30.73 12.45
N ILE A 301 -3.90 30.33 11.25
CA ILE A 301 -2.54 29.89 10.90
C ILE A 301 -1.73 31.13 10.52
N ALA A 302 -0.44 31.17 10.90
CA ALA A 302 0.46 32.23 10.47
C ALA A 302 0.47 32.37 8.93
N PRO A 303 0.36 33.59 8.35
CA PRO A 303 0.18 33.76 6.90
C PRO A 303 1.24 33.07 6.05
N ALA A 304 2.52 33.14 6.45
CA ALA A 304 3.62 32.48 5.74
C ALA A 304 3.44 30.96 5.69
N LEU A 305 3.09 30.35 6.83
CA LEU A 305 2.86 28.91 6.93
C LEU A 305 1.63 28.50 6.11
N ARG A 306 0.51 29.23 6.24
CA ARG A 306 -0.71 28.96 5.48
C ARG A 306 -0.46 28.99 3.97
N TRP A 307 0.20 30.04 3.47
CA TRP A 307 0.47 30.16 2.04
C TRP A 307 1.51 29.16 1.56
N SER A 308 2.48 28.76 2.39
CA SER A 308 3.40 27.68 2.04
C SER A 308 2.70 26.33 1.86
N LEU A 309 1.70 26.03 2.71
CA LEU A 309 0.86 24.83 2.59
C LEU A 309 0.02 24.87 1.31
N VAL A 310 -0.70 25.98 1.10
CA VAL A 310 -1.57 26.15 -0.08
C VAL A 310 -0.76 26.07 -1.37
N ILE A 311 0.35 26.81 -1.47
CA ILE A 311 1.18 26.82 -2.68
C ILE A 311 1.86 25.47 -2.88
N GLY A 312 2.44 24.86 -1.83
CA GLY A 312 3.05 23.53 -1.91
C GLY A 312 2.10 22.47 -2.45
N LEU A 313 0.90 22.37 -1.87
CA LEU A 313 -0.11 21.41 -2.28
C LEU A 313 -0.67 21.69 -3.68
N ALA A 314 -0.90 22.97 -4.02
CA ALA A 314 -1.36 23.36 -5.35
C ALA A 314 -0.29 23.09 -6.43
N SER A 315 0.98 23.40 -6.13
CA SER A 315 2.11 23.09 -7.00
C SER A 315 2.27 21.58 -7.20
N THR A 316 2.11 20.77 -6.15
CA THR A 316 2.08 19.31 -6.30
C THR A 316 0.98 18.86 -7.23
N CYS A 317 -0.23 19.41 -7.08
CA CYS A 317 -1.33 19.07 -7.96
C CYS A 317 -1.03 19.44 -9.42
N ILE A 318 -0.60 20.68 -9.67
CA ILE A 318 -0.42 21.20 -11.03
C ILE A 318 0.82 20.60 -11.69
N LEU A 319 2.00 20.75 -11.06
CA LEU A 319 3.26 20.28 -11.62
C LEU A 319 3.31 18.75 -11.67
N GLY A 320 2.76 18.08 -10.65
CA GLY A 320 2.65 16.62 -10.61
C GLY A 320 1.77 16.07 -11.73
N LEU A 321 0.57 16.64 -11.96
CA LEU A 321 -0.30 16.20 -13.06
C LEU A 321 0.29 16.49 -14.44
N VAL A 322 0.89 17.66 -14.65
CA VAL A 322 1.50 18.02 -15.95
C VAL A 322 2.67 17.10 -16.27
N SER A 323 3.63 16.97 -15.34
CA SER A 323 4.80 16.09 -15.54
C SER A 323 4.43 14.62 -15.61
N GLY A 324 3.49 14.16 -14.77
CA GLY A 324 3.02 12.78 -14.73
C GLY A 324 2.24 12.40 -15.98
N GLY A 325 1.41 13.30 -16.50
CA GLY A 325 0.70 13.11 -17.77
C GLY A 325 1.67 12.94 -18.94
N LEU A 326 2.68 13.80 -19.04
CA LEU A 326 3.73 13.69 -20.06
C LEU A 326 4.52 12.38 -19.91
N LEU A 327 4.95 12.05 -18.69
CA LEU A 327 5.67 10.81 -18.37
C LEU A 327 4.87 9.55 -18.73
N GLY A 328 3.57 9.53 -18.42
CA GLY A 328 2.69 8.39 -18.68
C GLY A 328 2.34 8.22 -20.16
N SER A 329 2.30 9.31 -20.93
CA SER A 329 2.05 9.30 -22.38
C SER A 329 3.28 9.04 -23.24
N ALA A 330 4.48 9.20 -22.68
CA ALA A 330 5.73 8.96 -23.37
C ALA A 330 5.96 7.45 -23.57
N PRO A 331 6.72 7.02 -24.61
CA PRO A 331 7.06 5.62 -24.81
C PRO A 331 7.98 5.05 -23.72
N GLY A 332 8.59 5.91 -22.91
CA GLY A 332 9.42 5.58 -21.77
C GLY A 332 9.78 6.85 -21.00
N HIS A 333 10.52 6.70 -19.89
CA HIS A 333 10.89 7.85 -19.06
C HIS A 333 12.13 8.61 -19.56
N PHE A 334 12.95 7.98 -20.41
CA PHE A 334 14.07 8.62 -21.07
C PHE A 334 13.65 9.27 -22.38
N VAL A 335 14.25 10.42 -22.70
CA VAL A 335 14.00 11.19 -23.91
C VAL A 335 15.32 11.39 -24.66
N GLY A 336 15.32 11.05 -25.96
CA GLY A 336 16.50 11.10 -26.83
C GLY A 336 17.08 9.73 -27.13
N VAL A 337 18.32 9.71 -27.63
CA VAL A 337 19.05 8.46 -27.92
C VAL A 337 19.59 7.91 -26.61
N VAL A 338 19.03 6.79 -26.15
CA VAL A 338 19.42 6.17 -24.87
C VAL A 338 20.69 5.35 -25.06
N PRO A 339 21.82 5.71 -24.42
CA PRO A 339 23.02 4.88 -24.47
C PRO A 339 22.80 3.57 -23.72
N ALA A 340 23.45 2.50 -24.18
CA ALA A 340 23.37 1.17 -23.56
C ALA A 340 23.76 1.20 -22.07
N VAL A 341 24.75 2.03 -21.71
CA VAL A 341 25.14 2.32 -20.34
C VAL A 341 25.37 3.81 -20.22
N HIS A 342 24.78 4.43 -19.20
CA HIS A 342 25.00 5.84 -18.90
C HIS A 342 24.98 6.06 -17.38
N PRO A 343 25.69 7.10 -16.89
CA PRO A 343 25.71 7.40 -15.47
C PRO A 343 24.33 7.79 -14.97
N THR A 344 23.94 7.23 -13.83
CA THR A 344 22.67 7.55 -13.16
C THR A 344 22.89 7.95 -11.72
N VAL A 345 21.98 8.74 -11.16
CA VAL A 345 21.96 9.05 -9.73
C VAL A 345 21.72 7.75 -8.95
N PRO A 346 22.60 7.37 -7.99
CA PRO A 346 22.38 6.20 -7.14
C PRO A 346 21.01 6.24 -6.47
N LEU A 347 20.41 5.07 -6.22
CA LEU A 347 19.07 4.89 -5.70
C LEU A 347 17.93 5.34 -6.65
N PHE A 348 18.01 6.52 -7.26
CA PHE A 348 16.93 7.06 -8.10
C PHE A 348 16.95 6.53 -9.54
N GLY A 349 18.14 6.22 -10.07
CA GLY A 349 18.33 5.78 -11.44
C GLY A 349 18.09 6.89 -12.47
N TRP A 350 18.07 8.16 -12.06
CA TRP A 350 17.89 9.28 -12.97
C TRP A 350 19.12 9.48 -13.84
N SER A 351 18.92 9.69 -15.13
CA SER A 351 20.05 9.88 -16.04
C SER A 351 20.80 11.19 -15.74
N LEU A 352 22.13 11.11 -15.79
CA LEU A 352 23.04 12.27 -15.78
C LEU A 352 23.53 12.64 -17.19
N ALA A 353 23.11 11.90 -18.22
CA ALA A 353 23.61 12.04 -19.59
C ALA A 353 22.53 12.39 -20.62
N ILE A 354 21.27 12.00 -20.38
CA ILE A 354 20.14 12.22 -21.30
C ILE A 354 18.93 12.79 -20.55
N GLY A 355 17.90 13.17 -21.31
CA GLY A 355 16.65 13.64 -20.73
C GLY A 355 15.92 12.55 -19.94
N ASP A 356 15.48 12.87 -18.72
CA ASP A 356 14.72 11.98 -17.86
C ASP A 356 13.52 12.70 -17.24
N LEU A 357 12.31 12.31 -17.66
CA LEU A 357 11.06 12.92 -17.24
C LEU A 357 10.77 12.73 -15.74
N ARG A 358 11.38 11.72 -15.10
CA ARG A 358 11.15 11.42 -13.67
C ARG A 358 11.67 12.50 -12.75
N VAL A 359 12.70 13.26 -13.15
CA VAL A 359 13.28 14.32 -12.31
C VAL A 359 12.26 15.44 -12.08
N ALA A 360 11.65 15.93 -13.16
CA ALA A 360 10.60 16.95 -13.09
C ALA A 360 9.37 16.44 -12.35
N HIS A 361 9.00 15.18 -12.58
CA HIS A 361 7.87 14.57 -11.88
C HIS A 361 8.10 14.44 -10.38
N PHE A 362 9.29 14.00 -9.97
CA PHE A 362 9.70 13.92 -8.57
C PHE A 362 9.63 15.29 -7.89
N LEU A 363 10.22 16.32 -8.50
CA LEU A 363 10.16 17.70 -7.97
C LEU A 363 8.70 18.20 -7.90
N GLY A 364 7.90 17.96 -8.94
CA GLY A 364 6.48 18.29 -8.92
C GLY A 364 5.77 17.64 -7.75
N LEU A 365 5.91 16.32 -7.58
CA LEU A 365 5.29 15.59 -6.49
C LEU A 365 5.75 16.06 -5.11
N HIS A 366 7.02 16.43 -4.91
CA HIS A 366 7.55 16.80 -3.59
C HIS A 366 7.33 18.26 -3.15
N ALA A 367 6.67 19.09 -3.98
CA ALA A 367 6.34 20.47 -3.61
C ALA A 367 5.52 20.57 -2.30
N LEU A 368 4.62 19.60 -2.03
CA LEU A 368 3.82 19.55 -0.81
C LEU A 368 4.64 19.35 0.47
N GLN A 369 5.87 18.85 0.39
CA GLN A 369 6.75 18.76 1.57
C GLN A 369 7.75 19.91 1.61
N ILE A 370 8.39 20.20 0.48
CA ILE A 370 9.53 21.13 0.43
C ILE A 370 9.08 22.58 0.66
N ILE A 371 8.00 23.02 0.02
CA ILE A 371 7.52 24.40 0.17
C ILE A 371 7.00 24.65 1.59
N PRO A 372 6.18 23.77 2.21
CA PRO A 372 5.78 23.93 3.60
C PRO A 372 6.93 23.88 4.61
N ALA A 373 7.94 23.02 4.39
CA ALA A 373 9.13 22.98 5.24
C ALA A 373 9.88 24.31 5.22
N PHE A 374 10.05 24.90 4.02
CA PHE A 374 10.61 26.24 3.89
C PHE A 374 9.75 27.31 4.56
N GLY A 375 8.43 27.26 4.40
CA GLY A 375 7.51 28.19 5.07
C GLY A 375 7.57 28.11 6.60
N LEU A 376 7.70 26.90 7.15
CA LEU A 376 7.91 26.69 8.57
C LEU A 376 9.22 27.31 9.04
N LEU A 377 10.32 27.07 8.32
CA LEU A 377 11.63 27.65 8.62
C LEU A 377 11.58 29.19 8.63
N VAL A 378 11.01 29.79 7.58
CA VAL A 378 10.86 31.25 7.48
C VAL A 378 10.00 31.80 8.61
N TRP A 379 8.90 31.12 8.96
CA TRP A 379 8.06 31.52 10.08
C TRP A 379 8.82 31.46 11.42
N LEU A 380 9.59 30.40 11.66
CA LEU A 380 10.41 30.25 12.86
C LEU A 380 11.47 31.34 12.99
N LEU A 381 12.14 31.69 11.89
CA LEU A 381 13.24 32.67 11.86
C LEU A 381 12.77 34.13 11.92
N THR A 382 11.69 34.45 11.21
CA THR A 382 11.30 35.86 11.02
C THR A 382 10.17 36.28 11.95
N ARG A 383 9.19 35.40 12.20
CA ARG A 383 7.89 35.71 12.84
C ARG A 383 7.14 36.91 12.21
N GLN A 384 7.59 37.42 11.06
CA GLN A 384 7.04 38.59 10.39
C GLN A 384 6.19 38.17 9.19
N ALA A 385 4.89 38.45 9.25
CA ALA A 385 3.94 37.96 8.25
C ALA A 385 4.26 38.41 6.82
N ARG A 386 4.60 39.70 6.61
CA ARG A 386 4.85 40.25 5.26
C ARG A 386 6.11 39.68 4.63
N ILE A 387 7.24 39.71 5.36
CA ILE A 387 8.51 39.14 4.90
C ILE A 387 8.35 37.63 4.66
N GLY A 388 7.66 36.94 5.57
CA GLY A 388 7.49 35.50 5.46
C GLY A 388 6.68 35.09 4.24
N VAL A 389 5.58 35.78 3.94
CA VAL A 389 4.79 35.51 2.73
C VAL A 389 5.58 35.84 1.45
N ALA A 390 6.32 36.94 1.43
CA ALA A 390 7.15 37.30 0.27
C ALA A 390 8.26 36.27 0.02
N ALA A 391 8.94 35.80 1.08
CA ALA A 391 9.95 34.76 0.99
C ALA A 391 9.37 33.43 0.50
N VAL A 392 8.22 33.01 1.03
CA VAL A 392 7.52 31.79 0.57
C VAL A 392 7.13 31.90 -0.91
N ALA A 393 6.62 33.06 -1.35
CA ALA A 393 6.28 33.28 -2.75
C ALA A 393 7.52 33.21 -3.66
N ALA A 394 8.61 33.90 -3.29
CA ALA A 394 9.85 33.88 -4.05
C ALA A 394 10.44 32.47 -4.15
N PHE A 395 10.50 31.73 -3.03
CA PHE A 395 10.99 30.35 -3.02
C PHE A 395 10.09 29.42 -3.85
N SER A 396 8.77 29.58 -3.77
CA SER A 396 7.83 28.77 -4.56
C SER A 396 7.97 29.03 -6.05
N CYS A 397 8.16 30.29 -6.47
CA CYS A 397 8.44 30.62 -7.86
C CYS A 397 9.77 30.01 -8.33
N PHE A 398 10.82 30.10 -7.51
CA PHE A 398 12.10 29.45 -7.80
C PHE A 398 11.95 27.94 -7.94
N TYR A 399 11.26 27.29 -6.99
CA TYR A 399 11.01 25.85 -7.01
C TYR A 399 10.25 25.40 -8.26
N ALA A 400 9.19 26.14 -8.62
CA ALA A 400 8.44 25.91 -9.85
C ALA A 400 9.31 26.10 -11.10
N ALA A 401 10.15 27.14 -11.13
CA ALA A 401 11.07 27.39 -12.24
C ALA A 401 12.10 26.26 -12.41
N VAL A 402 12.70 25.76 -11.32
CA VAL A 402 13.60 24.60 -11.35
C VAL A 402 12.88 23.35 -11.84
N THR A 403 11.64 23.11 -11.38
CA THR A 403 10.83 21.97 -11.82
C THR A 403 10.49 22.04 -13.31
N LEU A 404 10.12 23.22 -13.81
CA LEU A 404 9.83 23.45 -15.23
C LEU A 404 11.10 23.37 -16.09
N ALA A 405 12.23 23.89 -15.59
CA ALA A 405 13.52 23.76 -16.25
C ALA A 405 13.94 22.29 -16.39
N ALA A 406 13.71 21.49 -15.35
CA ALA A 406 13.91 20.03 -15.39
C ALA A 406 13.05 19.37 -16.48
N LEU A 407 11.78 19.76 -16.57
CA LEU A 407 10.86 19.21 -17.57
C LEU A 407 11.29 19.60 -18.99
N VAL A 408 11.62 20.87 -19.21
CA VAL A 408 12.08 21.37 -20.51
C VAL A 408 13.40 20.73 -20.91
N ALA A 409 14.36 20.60 -19.99
CA ALA A 409 15.63 19.92 -20.26
C ALA A 409 15.38 18.46 -20.67
N ALA A 410 14.54 17.73 -19.94
CA ALA A 410 14.17 16.37 -20.28
C ALA A 410 13.53 16.27 -21.67
N LEU A 411 12.57 17.14 -21.99
CA LEU A 411 11.91 17.18 -23.31
C LEU A 411 12.88 17.55 -24.45
N GLN A 412 13.96 18.26 -24.15
CA GLN A 412 15.05 18.56 -25.09
C GLN A 412 16.13 17.48 -25.14
N ALA A 413 15.88 16.30 -24.54
CA ALA A 413 16.84 15.20 -24.42
C ALA A 413 18.14 15.57 -23.66
N LYS A 414 18.07 16.54 -22.76
CA LYS A 414 19.21 16.99 -21.95
C LYS A 414 19.04 16.61 -20.47
N PRO A 415 20.13 16.23 -19.77
CA PRO A 415 20.07 16.03 -18.33
C PRO A 415 19.88 17.39 -17.61
N LEU A 416 19.16 17.38 -16.47
CA LEU A 416 19.09 18.54 -15.58
C LEU A 416 20.39 18.69 -14.77
N LEU A 417 20.85 17.57 -14.23
CA LEU A 417 22.08 17.45 -13.45
C LEU A 417 23.05 16.66 -14.32
N GLY A 418 24.01 17.32 -14.95
CA GLY A 418 24.95 16.67 -15.86
C GLY A 418 26.17 17.54 -16.10
N LEU A 419 27.33 16.89 -16.12
CA LEU A 419 28.53 17.42 -16.76
C LEU A 419 28.26 17.24 -18.27
N GLY A 420 28.04 18.36 -18.97
CA GLY A 420 27.68 18.35 -20.39
C GLY A 420 28.65 17.58 -21.28
#